data_AF-A0A4W3J604-F1
#
_entry.id   AF-A0A4W3J604-F1
#
_cell.length_a   1.000
_cell.length_b   1.000
_cell.length_c   1.000
_cell.angle_alpha   90.00
_cell.angle_beta   90.00
_cell.angle_gamma   90.00
#
_symmetry.space_group_name_H-M   'P 1'
#
loop_
_entity.id
_entity.type
_entity.pdbx_description
1 polymer ?
#
loop_
_entity_poly.entity_id
_entity_poly.type
_entity_poly.pdbx_seq_one_letter_code
_entity_poly.pdbx_strand_id
1 'polypeptide(L)'
;MFEEIHQNFSSWCSQVVRLHRNQRMVELEWTVGPIPLADSRGKEIISRFDTPLKTDGLFYTDSNGREILQRRRDYRPTWHFNQTEPVAGNYYPVNTRIFIRDGKFQLSVLTDRSQGGSSIEDGSLELMVRVLLPSSSSSN
;
A
#
# COMPACT_ATOMS: atom_id res chain seq x y z
N MET A 1 24.70 -8.82 -10.66
CA MET A 1 24.19 -10.17 -10.37
C MET A 1 23.18 -10.06 -9.26
N PHE A 2 22.01 -10.67 -9.42
CA PHE A 2 20.91 -10.68 -8.45
C PHE A 2 20.38 -12.10 -8.29
N GLU A 3 19.67 -12.34 -7.20
CA GLU A 3 18.85 -13.53 -7.00
C GLU A 3 17.38 -13.11 -7.07
N GLU A 4 16.51 -13.91 -7.68
CA GLU A 4 15.10 -13.59 -7.80
C GLU A 4 14.18 -14.78 -7.53
N ILE A 5 13.00 -14.49 -7.01
CA ILE A 5 11.93 -15.44 -6.75
C ILE A 5 10.69 -14.97 -7.50
N HIS A 6 10.11 -15.87 -8.28
CA HIS A 6 8.86 -15.64 -9.01
C HIS A 6 7.69 -16.20 -8.20
N GLN A 7 6.70 -15.36 -7.92
CA GLN A 7 5.49 -15.70 -7.20
C GLN A 7 4.28 -15.50 -8.11
N ASN A 8 3.50 -16.56 -8.32
CA ASN A 8 2.27 -16.49 -9.09
C ASN A 8 1.08 -16.65 -8.14
N PHE A 9 0.26 -15.59 -8.00
CA PHE A 9 -0.91 -15.59 -7.13
C PHE A 9 -2.18 -15.97 -7.89
N SER A 10 -2.29 -15.56 -9.16
CA SER A 10 -3.41 -15.86 -10.04
C SER A 10 -3.04 -15.66 -11.52
N SER A 11 -3.94 -16.02 -12.43
CA SER A 11 -3.74 -15.81 -13.88
C SER A 11 -3.55 -14.34 -14.29
N TRP A 12 -3.83 -13.39 -13.41
CA TRP A 12 -3.74 -11.95 -13.65
C TRP A 12 -2.91 -11.19 -12.60
N CYS A 13 -2.27 -11.91 -11.67
CA CYS A 13 -1.47 -11.32 -10.59
C CYS A 13 -0.22 -12.17 -10.30
N SER A 14 0.95 -11.57 -10.52
CA SER A 14 2.25 -12.17 -10.17
C SER A 14 3.18 -11.13 -9.57
N GLN A 15 4.18 -11.58 -8.83
CA GLN A 15 5.23 -10.75 -8.25
C GLN A 15 6.59 -11.39 -8.45
N VAL A 16 7.60 -10.56 -8.73
CA VAL A 16 9.00 -10.96 -8.71
C VAL A 16 9.68 -10.25 -7.55
N VAL A 17 10.34 -11.02 -6.69
CA VAL A 17 11.13 -10.52 -5.57
C VAL A 17 12.59 -10.61 -5.97
N ARG A 18 13.29 -9.47 -6.06
CA ARG A 18 14.72 -9.43 -6.43
C ARG A 18 15.58 -8.93 -5.27
N LEU A 19 16.67 -9.65 -5.03
CA LEU A 19 17.74 -9.25 -4.13
C LEU A 19 19.03 -9.01 -4.92
N HIS A 20 19.40 -7.75 -5.06
CA HIS A 20 20.63 -7.36 -5.74
C HIS A 20 21.83 -7.46 -4.79
N ARG A 21 22.97 -7.96 -5.29
CA ARG A 21 24.21 -7.98 -4.49
C ARG A 21 24.59 -6.57 -4.07
N ASN A 22 24.96 -6.40 -2.80
CA ASN A 22 25.37 -5.15 -2.16
C ASN A 22 24.27 -4.06 -2.05
N GLN A 23 23.00 -4.38 -2.30
CA GLN A 23 21.89 -3.48 -1.98
C GLN A 23 21.30 -3.82 -0.60
N ARG A 24 20.83 -2.79 0.11
CA ARG A 24 20.20 -2.92 1.43
C ARG A 24 18.67 -2.97 1.37
N MET A 25 18.12 -3.21 0.18
CA MET A 25 16.70 -3.23 -0.08
C MET A 25 16.33 -4.45 -0.92
N VAL A 26 15.09 -4.88 -0.79
CA VAL A 26 14.47 -5.88 -1.64
C VAL A 26 13.61 -5.15 -2.66
N GLU A 27 13.75 -5.50 -3.92
CA GLU A 27 12.91 -4.98 -5.00
C GLU A 27 11.71 -5.91 -5.18
N LEU A 28 10.51 -5.33 -5.19
CA LEU A 28 9.25 -6.05 -5.38
C LEU A 28 8.60 -5.52 -6.66
N GLU A 29 8.61 -6.32 -7.71
CA GLU A 29 7.96 -5.99 -8.97
C GLU A 29 6.64 -6.75 -9.06
N TRP A 30 5.52 -6.03 -9.12
CA TRP A 30 4.20 -6.62 -9.29
C TRP A 30 3.69 -6.45 -10.72
N THR A 31 3.08 -7.51 -11.25
CA THR A 31 2.34 -7.47 -12.52
C THR A 31 0.88 -7.79 -12.22
N VAL A 32 0.00 -6.80 -12.46
CA VAL A 32 -1.45 -6.92 -12.23
C VAL A 32 -2.20 -6.57 -13.51
N GLY A 33 -2.79 -7.59 -14.14
CA GLY A 33 -3.68 -7.42 -15.29
C GLY A 33 -3.60 -8.57 -16.31
N PRO A 34 -4.65 -8.75 -17.14
CA PRO A 34 -5.94 -8.04 -17.09
C PRO A 34 -6.81 -8.55 -15.93
N ILE A 35 -7.32 -7.63 -15.10
CA ILE A 35 -8.17 -7.98 -13.96
C ILE A 35 -9.54 -8.44 -14.47
N PRO A 36 -10.05 -9.62 -14.06
CA PRO A 36 -11.33 -10.12 -14.53
C PRO A 36 -12.48 -9.23 -14.03
N LEU A 37 -13.33 -8.79 -14.96
CA LEU A 37 -14.52 -7.97 -14.72
C LEU A 37 -15.83 -8.69 -15.05
N ALA A 38 -15.80 -10.01 -15.29
CA ALA A 38 -16.98 -10.79 -15.67
C ALA A 38 -18.08 -10.80 -14.60
N ASP A 39 -17.74 -10.49 -13.34
CA ASP A 39 -18.67 -10.39 -12.22
C ASP A 39 -19.28 -8.98 -12.06
N SER A 40 -18.96 -8.03 -12.95
CA SER A 40 -19.38 -6.63 -12.88
C SER A 40 -19.03 -5.92 -11.55
N ARG A 41 -18.06 -6.43 -10.80
CA ARG A 41 -17.62 -5.84 -9.53
C ARG A 41 -16.30 -5.10 -9.71
N GLY A 42 -16.27 -3.86 -9.24
CA GLY A 42 -15.02 -3.10 -9.11
C GLY A 42 -14.05 -3.80 -8.17
N LYS A 43 -12.76 -3.74 -8.50
CA LYS A 43 -11.69 -4.38 -7.74
C LYS A 43 -10.60 -3.37 -7.45
N GLU A 44 -10.24 -3.28 -6.18
CA GLU A 44 -9.11 -2.50 -5.69
C GLU A 44 -8.06 -3.49 -5.18
N ILE A 45 -6.90 -3.51 -5.84
CA ILE A 45 -5.85 -4.47 -5.57
C ILE A 45 -4.80 -3.76 -4.73
N ILE A 46 -4.49 -4.35 -3.59
CA ILE A 46 -3.49 -3.86 -2.64
C ILE A 46 -2.34 -4.85 -2.50
N SER A 47 -1.15 -4.32 -2.21
CA SER A 47 -0.03 -5.07 -1.66
C SER A 47 0.07 -4.75 -0.18
N ARG A 48 -0.01 -5.76 0.68
CA ARG A 48 0.00 -5.61 2.14
C ARG A 48 1.16 -6.38 2.76
N PHE A 49 1.84 -5.71 3.67
CA PHE A 49 2.95 -6.24 4.46
C PHE A 49 2.50 -6.33 5.91
N ASP A 50 2.45 -7.55 6.43
CA ASP A 50 2.05 -7.83 7.80
C ASP A 50 3.30 -8.19 8.63
N THR A 51 3.49 -7.51 9.76
CA THR A 51 4.66 -7.68 10.63
C THR A 51 4.24 -7.71 12.11
N PRO A 52 5.05 -8.29 13.01
CA PRO A 52 4.77 -8.26 14.45
C PRO A 52 5.18 -6.94 15.13
N LEU A 53 5.46 -5.88 14.37
CA LEU A 53 5.85 -4.57 14.90
C LEU A 53 4.67 -3.96 15.68
N LYS A 54 4.95 -3.42 16.87
CA LYS A 54 3.97 -2.70 17.68
C LYS A 54 3.99 -1.22 17.31
N THR A 55 3.07 -0.79 16.46
CA THR A 55 3.10 0.54 15.84
C THR A 55 2.16 1.54 16.51
N ASP A 56 1.34 1.07 17.47
CA ASP A 56 0.30 1.83 18.18
C ASP A 56 -0.64 2.64 17.25
N GLY A 57 -0.92 2.07 16.06
CA GLY A 57 -1.73 2.70 15.02
C GLY A 57 -1.11 3.94 14.37
N LEU A 58 0.21 4.13 14.52
CA LEU A 58 0.97 5.21 13.90
C LEU A 58 1.69 4.72 12.65
N PHE A 59 1.64 5.53 11.61
CA PHE A 59 2.40 5.32 10.37
C PHE A 59 2.80 6.66 9.77
N TYR A 60 3.68 6.63 8.79
CA TYR A 60 4.32 7.83 8.26
C TYR A 60 4.27 7.83 6.74
N THR A 61 3.85 8.96 6.16
CA THR A 61 3.76 9.14 4.70
C THR A 61 4.50 10.41 4.30
N ASP A 62 5.07 10.44 3.11
CA ASP A 62 5.62 11.68 2.56
C ASP A 62 4.54 12.68 2.11
N SER A 63 4.92 13.96 2.06
CA SER A 63 4.15 15.04 1.45
C SER A 63 4.87 15.49 0.18
N ASN A 64 4.36 15.06 -0.98
CA ASN A 64 4.93 15.38 -2.30
C ASN A 64 6.43 15.06 -2.41
N GLY A 65 6.90 13.95 -1.84
CA GLY A 65 8.30 13.54 -1.86
C GLY A 65 9.23 14.31 -0.92
N ARG A 66 8.68 15.17 -0.05
CA ARG A 66 9.47 16.06 0.83
C ARG A 66 9.34 15.65 2.30
N GLU A 67 8.56 16.41 3.06
CA GLU A 67 8.41 16.23 4.50
C GLU A 67 7.66 14.94 4.82
N ILE A 68 7.99 14.33 5.96
CA ILE A 68 7.32 13.15 6.45
C ILE A 68 6.25 13.58 7.46
N LEU A 69 5.01 13.18 7.20
CA LEU A 69 3.87 13.46 8.06
C LEU A 69 3.52 12.21 8.87
N GLN A 70 3.35 12.39 10.18
CA GLN A 70 2.81 11.35 11.05
C GLN A 70 1.31 11.23 10.83
N ARG A 71 0.84 10.01 10.61
CA ARG A 71 -0.57 9.63 10.51
C ARG A 71 -0.93 8.75 11.70
N ARG A 72 -2.19 8.83 12.12
CA ARG A 72 -2.75 7.98 13.17
C ARG A 72 -4.09 7.47 12.69
N ARG A 73 -4.30 6.15 12.80
CA ARG A 73 -5.57 5.50 12.44
C ARG A 73 -6.74 6.12 13.22
N ASP A 74 -7.85 6.36 12.52
CA ASP A 74 -9.12 6.89 13.05
C ASP A 74 -8.97 8.22 13.82
N TYR A 75 -7.98 9.04 13.43
CA TYR A 75 -7.67 10.29 14.12
C TYR A 75 -7.54 11.45 13.14
N ARG A 76 -7.96 12.64 13.60
CA ARG A 76 -7.71 13.92 12.94
C ARG A 76 -7.18 14.93 13.97
N PRO A 77 -6.14 15.71 13.65
CA PRO A 77 -5.57 16.68 14.58
C PRO A 77 -6.43 17.93 14.79
N THR A 78 -7.31 18.23 13.84
CA THR A 78 -7.99 19.53 13.72
C THR A 78 -9.45 19.51 14.16
N TRP A 79 -10.09 18.35 14.29
CA TRP A 79 -11.49 18.22 14.73
C TRP A 79 -11.79 16.82 15.27
N HIS A 80 -12.93 16.67 15.95
CA HIS A 80 -13.42 15.37 16.40
C HIS A 80 -13.88 14.53 15.21
N PHE A 81 -13.10 13.49 14.89
CA PHE A 81 -13.38 12.62 13.77
C PHE A 81 -14.39 11.54 14.16
N ASN A 82 -15.57 11.57 13.55
CA ASN A 82 -16.52 10.47 13.60
C ASN A 82 -16.23 9.53 12.43
N GLN A 83 -15.61 8.39 12.71
CA GLN A 83 -15.21 7.44 11.68
C GLN A 83 -16.44 6.71 11.13
N THR A 84 -16.75 6.94 9.86
CA THR A 84 -17.81 6.22 9.13
C THR A 84 -17.26 5.15 8.20
N GLU A 85 -16.00 5.29 7.75
CA GLU A 85 -15.35 4.45 6.74
C GLU A 85 -13.97 3.99 7.24
N PRO A 86 -13.90 2.87 7.99
CA PRO A 86 -12.69 2.47 8.72
C PRO A 86 -11.47 2.20 7.84
N VAL A 87 -11.69 1.85 6.56
CA VAL A 87 -10.61 1.65 5.58
C VAL A 87 -10.34 2.94 4.81
N ALA A 88 -11.32 3.40 4.02
CA ALA A 88 -11.14 4.55 3.13
C ALA A 88 -10.76 5.84 3.88
N GLY A 89 -11.30 6.05 5.09
CA GLY A 89 -10.97 7.20 5.93
C GLY A 89 -9.53 7.23 6.43
N ASN A 90 -8.77 6.14 6.30
CA ASN A 90 -7.38 6.06 6.74
C ASN A 90 -6.36 6.00 5.60
N TYR A 91 -6.81 6.07 4.34
CA TYR A 91 -5.90 6.12 3.19
C TYR A 91 -5.34 7.52 2.97
N TYR A 92 -4.04 7.59 2.68
CA TYR A 92 -3.31 8.83 2.38
C TYR A 92 -2.51 8.70 1.09
N PRO A 93 -2.25 9.81 0.38
CA PRO A 93 -1.35 9.79 -0.77
C PRO A 93 0.08 9.49 -0.33
N VAL A 94 0.74 8.59 -1.05
CA VAL A 94 2.14 8.21 -0.90
C VAL A 94 2.81 8.43 -2.24
N ASN A 95 3.68 9.44 -2.34
CA ASN A 95 4.33 9.77 -3.61
C ASN A 95 5.68 9.09 -3.74
N THR A 96 6.38 8.88 -2.62
CA THR A 96 7.72 8.30 -2.61
C THR A 96 7.92 7.24 -1.55
N ARG A 97 7.33 7.40 -0.36
CA ARG A 97 7.58 6.47 0.75
C ARG A 97 6.50 6.46 1.82
N ILE A 98 6.29 5.26 2.35
CA ILE A 98 5.49 5.01 3.54
C ILE A 98 6.26 4.09 4.49
N PHE A 99 6.12 4.28 5.79
CA PHE A 99 6.77 3.41 6.77
C PHE A 99 6.04 3.29 8.10
N ILE A 100 6.34 2.19 8.80
CA ILE A 100 5.91 1.89 10.17
C ILE A 100 7.13 1.53 11.02
N ARG A 101 7.05 1.77 12.34
CA ARG A 101 8.13 1.48 13.30
C ARG A 101 7.60 1.20 14.71
N ASP A 102 8.32 0.38 15.47
CA ASP A 102 8.02 0.03 16.87
C ASP A 102 9.05 0.60 17.87
N GLY A 103 9.86 1.56 17.41
CA GLY A 103 10.95 2.18 18.18
C GLY A 103 12.30 1.47 18.05
N LYS A 104 12.33 0.19 17.66
CA LYS A 104 13.57 -0.57 17.43
C LYS A 104 13.80 -0.91 15.96
N PHE A 105 12.75 -1.33 15.28
CA PHE A 105 12.75 -1.71 13.89
C PHE A 105 11.83 -0.80 13.07
N GLN A 106 12.14 -0.66 11.80
CA GLN A 106 11.36 0.13 10.85
C GLN A 106 11.22 -0.66 9.55
N LEU A 107 9.98 -0.79 9.08
CA LEU A 107 9.68 -1.25 7.73
C LEU A 107 9.37 -0.02 6.88
N SER A 108 10.16 0.20 5.82
CA SER A 108 9.95 1.28 4.87
C SER A 108 9.72 0.73 3.48
N VAL A 109 8.67 1.21 2.82
CA VAL A 109 8.36 0.88 1.44
C VAL A 109 8.52 2.14 0.60
N LEU A 110 9.29 2.02 -0.48
CA LEU A 110 9.49 3.06 -1.47
C LEU A 110 8.67 2.72 -2.70
N THR A 111 8.02 3.72 -3.29
CA THR A 111 7.15 3.54 -4.45
C THR A 111 7.80 4.10 -5.71
N ASP A 112 7.53 3.47 -6.86
CA ASP A 112 7.98 3.93 -8.18
C ASP A 112 7.09 5.07 -8.73
N ARG A 113 5.88 5.23 -8.15
CA ARG A 113 4.85 6.19 -8.53
C ARG A 113 4.00 6.58 -7.33
N SER A 114 3.14 7.59 -7.51
CA SER A 114 2.14 7.95 -6.50
C SER A 114 1.07 6.87 -6.36
N GLN A 115 0.81 6.46 -5.13
CA GLN A 115 -0.17 5.43 -4.76
C GLN A 115 -0.96 5.89 -3.53
N GLY A 116 -2.10 5.24 -3.27
CA GLY A 116 -2.77 5.33 -1.97
C GLY A 116 -2.16 4.32 -1.01
N GLY A 117 -1.95 4.69 0.25
CA GLY A 117 -1.44 3.75 1.25
C GLY A 117 -1.93 4.05 2.67
N SER A 118 -1.86 3.04 3.53
CA SER A 118 -2.28 3.12 4.92
C SER A 118 -1.64 2.03 5.80
N SER A 119 -1.93 2.11 7.10
CA SER A 119 -1.73 1.05 8.10
C SER A 119 -3.07 0.81 8.79
N ILE A 120 -3.84 -0.15 8.26
CA ILE A 120 -5.20 -0.44 8.72
C ILE A 120 -5.19 -1.25 10.00
N GLU A 121 -4.24 -2.17 10.15
CA GLU A 121 -3.99 -2.94 11.38
C GLU A 121 -2.60 -2.61 11.96
N ASP A 122 -2.43 -2.81 13.27
CA ASP A 122 -1.14 -2.55 13.90
C ASP A 122 -0.06 -3.51 13.34
N GLY A 123 1.12 -2.98 13.04
CA GLY A 123 2.18 -3.76 12.40
C GLY A 123 1.95 -4.08 10.92
N SER A 124 0.83 -3.64 10.33
CA SER A 124 0.53 -3.78 8.90
C SER A 124 0.83 -2.50 8.13
N LEU A 125 1.17 -2.63 6.85
CA LEU A 125 1.32 -1.53 5.92
C LEU A 125 0.82 -1.96 4.54
N GLU A 126 -0.02 -1.18 3.90
CA GLU A 126 -0.59 -1.49 2.59
C GLU A 126 -0.50 -0.34 1.59
N LEU A 127 -0.33 -0.71 0.32
CA LEU A 127 -0.29 0.17 -0.83
C LEU A 127 -1.26 -0.32 -1.91
N MET A 128 -2.04 0.61 -2.45
CA MET A 128 -2.93 0.36 -3.56
C MET A 128 -2.15 0.29 -4.87
N VAL A 129 -2.16 -0.89 -5.49
CA VAL A 129 -1.42 -1.19 -6.71
C VAL A 129 -2.22 -0.78 -7.94
N ARG A 130 -3.51 -1.13 -7.97
CA ARG A 130 -4.39 -0.88 -9.12
C ARG A 130 -5.84 -0.83 -8.68
N VAL A 131 -6.58 0.11 -9.26
CA VAL A 131 -8.04 0.19 -9.18
C VAL A 131 -8.61 -0.13 -10.54
N LEU A 132 -9.63 -0.99 -10.60
CA LEU A 132 -10.43 -1.19 -11.80
C LEU A 132 -11.90 -1.15 -11.43
N LEU A 133 -12.61 -0.17 -11.97
CA LEU A 133 -14.05 -0.04 -11.84
C LEU A 133 -14.71 -0.58 -13.11
N PRO A 134 -15.85 -1.28 -13.02
CA PRO A 134 -16.65 -1.61 -14.19
C PRO A 134 -17.05 -0.31 -14.88
N SER A 135 -16.97 -0.28 -16.22
CA SER A 135 -17.49 0.84 -16.98
C SER A 135 -18.97 1.00 -16.68
N SER A 136 -19.39 2.19 -16.24
CA SER A 136 -20.81 2.54 -16.27
C SER A 136 -21.25 2.49 -17.73
N SER A 137 -22.12 1.56 -18.07
CA SER A 137 -22.89 1.67 -19.31
C SER A 137 -23.78 2.90 -19.17
N SER A 138 -23.30 4.04 -19.66
CA SER A 138 -24.15 5.19 -19.93
C SER A 138 -25.12 4.79 -21.03
N SER A 139 -26.30 4.31 -20.63
CA SER A 139 -27.47 4.25 -21.49
C SER A 139 -27.89 5.69 -21.79
N ASN A 140 -27.67 6.13 -23.03
CA ASN A 140 -28.39 7.25 -23.65
C ASN A 140 -29.87 6.90 -23.83
#